data_AF-A0A336LGM3-F1
#
_entry.id   AF-A0A336LGM3-F1
#
_cell.length_a   1.000
_cell.length_b   1.000
_cell.length_c   1.000
_cell.angle_alpha   90.00
_cell.angle_beta   90.00
_cell.angle_gamma   90.00
#
_symmetry.space_group_name_H-M   'P 1'
#
loop_
_entity.id
_entity.type
_entity.pdbx_description
1 polymer ?
#
loop_
_entity_poly.entity_id
_entity_poly.type
_entity_poly.pdbx_seq_one_letter_code
_entity_poly.pdbx_strand_id
1 'polypeptide(L)'
;SGCAKYPSIFELEFNNIYWQTLKTTNGTFQLFGAYYDIRKNSRIGPAVRILGMIDRIQPKVQTYCQFWFDGQMEPYIVKTFEYKYIWYNKWGNYKQGIYQPYLIACQIPKLFKGLVPASVSIVENKCDTATNNLRVLYNRPEDDKKKGFAVCVKGLDFLYDDLSVRLVEWIELLNILGADKIFFYELQ
;
A
#
# COMPACT_ATOMS: atom_id res chain seq x y z
N SER A 1 21.40 23.90 2.85
CA SER A 1 20.48 23.00 3.59
C SER A 1 19.45 22.48 2.61
N GLY A 2 19.46 21.17 2.31
CA GLY A 2 18.52 20.54 1.38
C GLY A 2 17.13 20.37 2.00
N CYS A 3 16.09 20.42 1.17
CA CYS A 3 14.70 20.15 1.55
C CYS A 3 14.50 18.63 1.70
N ALA A 4 13.85 18.20 2.78
CA ALA A 4 13.61 16.79 3.13
C ALA A 4 14.90 15.95 3.33
N LYS A 5 15.07 15.39 4.52
CA LYS A 5 16.19 14.49 4.84
C LYS A 5 15.72 13.04 4.77
N TYR A 6 16.62 12.15 4.38
CA TYR A 6 16.36 10.71 4.46
C TYR A 6 16.14 10.35 5.93
N PRO A 7 14.99 9.77 6.30
CA PRO A 7 14.67 9.56 7.70
C PRO A 7 15.56 8.47 8.29
N SER A 8 16.11 8.74 9.46
CA SER A 8 16.80 7.74 10.26
C SER A 8 15.80 6.78 10.91
N ILE A 9 16.25 5.59 11.32
CA ILE A 9 15.40 4.62 12.02
C ILE A 9 14.77 5.19 13.30
N PHE A 10 15.41 6.17 13.95
CA PHE A 10 14.92 6.80 15.17
C PHE A 10 13.78 7.80 14.93
N GLU A 11 13.63 8.28 13.69
CA GLU A 11 12.53 9.18 13.30
C GLU A 11 11.28 8.41 12.87
N LEU A 12 11.44 7.12 12.53
CA LEU A 12 10.33 6.29 12.09
C LEU A 12 9.42 5.92 13.27
N GLU A 13 8.15 6.30 13.17
CA GLU A 13 7.13 5.93 14.14
C GLU A 13 6.45 4.63 13.69
N PHE A 14 6.57 3.59 14.52
CA PHE A 14 5.89 2.32 14.27
C PHE A 14 4.69 2.15 15.22
N ASN A 15 3.60 1.61 14.68
CA ASN A 15 2.50 1.06 15.47
C ASN A 15 2.53 -0.45 15.26
N ASN A 16 2.85 -1.20 16.32
CA ASN A 16 3.28 -2.59 16.28
C ASN A 16 4.49 -2.81 15.34
N ILE A 17 4.62 -3.99 14.71
CA ILE A 17 5.74 -4.33 13.82
C ILE A 17 5.44 -4.12 12.33
N TYR A 18 4.19 -3.80 11.97
CA TYR A 18 3.72 -3.77 10.58
C TYR A 18 3.41 -2.36 10.08
N TRP A 19 2.89 -1.49 10.94
CA TRP A 19 2.37 -0.18 10.52
C TRP A 19 3.33 0.94 10.85
N GLN A 20 3.46 1.88 9.94
CA GLN A 20 4.20 3.12 10.16
C GLN A 20 3.23 4.30 10.28
N THR A 21 3.45 5.16 11.27
CA THR A 21 2.52 6.22 11.62
C THR A 21 2.93 7.56 11.01
N LEU A 22 1.97 8.22 10.37
CA LEU A 22 2.05 9.64 10.00
C LEU A 22 0.90 10.38 10.70
N LYS A 23 1.25 11.32 11.58
CA LYS A 23 0.29 12.25 12.21
C LYS A 23 0.21 13.50 11.36
N THR A 24 -1.00 13.92 11.03
CA THR A 24 -1.26 15.15 10.26
C THR A 24 -2.19 16.09 11.02
N THR A 25 -2.36 17.31 10.51
CA THR A 25 -3.38 18.24 11.00
C THR A 25 -4.81 17.72 10.82
N ASN A 26 -5.04 16.77 9.91
CA ASN A 26 -6.35 16.17 9.65
C ASN A 26 -6.30 14.64 9.62
N GLY A 27 -6.00 14.07 10.79
CA GLY A 27 -6.05 12.64 11.02
C GLY A 27 -4.69 11.96 11.08
N THR A 28 -4.72 10.70 11.51
CA THR A 28 -3.57 9.82 11.63
C THR A 28 -3.65 8.75 10.57
N PHE A 29 -2.53 8.54 9.91
CA PHE A 29 -2.35 7.56 8.85
C PHE A 29 -1.51 6.42 9.41
N GLN A 30 -2.03 5.20 9.28
CA GLN A 30 -1.31 3.97 9.55
C GLN A 30 -0.97 3.34 8.20
N LEU A 31 0.30 3.37 7.83
CA LEU A 31 0.77 2.94 6.53
C LEU A 31 1.32 1.52 6.62
N PHE A 32 0.82 0.63 5.76
CA PHE A 32 1.16 -0.78 5.79
C PHE A 32 2.27 -1.15 4.80
N GLY A 33 2.14 -0.71 3.55
CA GLY A 33 3.07 -1.10 2.51
C GLY A 33 2.88 -0.33 1.21
N ALA A 34 3.93 -0.28 0.40
CA ALA A 34 3.98 0.45 -0.86
C ALA A 34 4.30 -0.47 -2.02
N TYR A 35 3.63 -0.28 -3.16
CA TYR A 35 3.70 -1.15 -4.33
C TYR A 35 3.81 -0.33 -5.60
N TYR A 36 4.79 -0.65 -6.45
CA TYR A 36 4.91 0.01 -7.75
C TYR A 36 3.95 -0.61 -8.77
N ASP A 37 3.01 0.20 -9.26
CA ASP A 37 1.97 -0.19 -10.20
C ASP A 37 2.22 0.43 -11.56
N ILE A 38 2.56 -0.41 -12.55
CA ILE A 38 2.77 -0.01 -13.95
C ILE A 38 1.75 -0.63 -14.90
N ARG A 39 0.59 -1.09 -14.39
CA ARG A 39 -0.42 -1.75 -15.23
C ARG A 39 -0.86 -0.81 -16.35
N LYS A 40 -0.80 -1.28 -17.61
CA LYS A 40 -1.14 -0.48 -18.81
C LYS A 40 -2.53 0.15 -18.76
N ASN A 41 -3.50 -0.54 -18.15
CA ASN A 41 -4.89 -0.08 -18.02
C ASN A 41 -5.12 0.79 -16.77
N SER A 42 -4.07 1.14 -16.02
CA SER A 42 -4.18 2.10 -14.92
C SER A 42 -4.45 3.49 -15.49
N ARG A 43 -5.59 4.10 -15.13
CA ARG A 43 -5.94 5.47 -15.53
C ARG A 43 -5.00 6.54 -14.97
N ILE A 44 -4.22 6.18 -13.95
CA ILE A 44 -3.30 7.08 -13.23
C ILE A 44 -1.88 6.99 -13.80
N GLY A 45 -1.60 6.00 -14.65
CA GLY A 45 -0.25 5.69 -15.13
C GLY A 45 0.62 4.99 -14.08
N PRO A 46 1.94 4.93 -14.30
CA PRO A 46 2.90 4.41 -13.33
C PRO A 46 2.81 5.17 -12.01
N ALA A 47 2.53 4.46 -10.92
CA ALA A 47 2.34 5.07 -9.61
C ALA A 47 2.80 4.13 -8.50
N VAL A 48 3.21 4.70 -7.38
CA VAL A 48 3.33 3.94 -6.13
C VAL A 48 1.99 3.98 -5.43
N ARG A 49 1.46 2.79 -5.15
CA ARG A 49 0.21 2.56 -4.41
C ARG A 49 0.57 2.19 -2.99
N ILE A 50 0.08 2.97 -2.03
CA ILE A 50 0.36 2.76 -0.61
C ILE A 50 -0.93 2.30 0.04
N LEU A 51 -0.90 1.11 0.64
CA LEU A 51 -2.00 0.59 1.43
C LEU A 51 -1.87 1.14 2.86
N GLY A 52 -2.95 1.69 3.39
CA GLY A 52 -2.96 2.20 4.75
C GLY A 52 -4.37 2.33 5.30
N MET A 53 -4.45 2.69 6.56
CA MET A 53 -5.68 3.08 7.22
C MET A 53 -5.60 4.53 7.70
N ILE A 54 -6.71 5.26 7.64
CA ILE A 54 -6.78 6.66 8.08
C ILE A 54 -7.97 6.78 9.04
N ASP A 55 -7.78 7.42 10.18
CA ASP A 55 -8.85 7.66 11.17
C ASP A 55 -9.84 8.79 10.75
N ARG A 56 -9.79 9.18 9.48
CA ARG A 56 -10.66 10.16 8.86
C ARG A 56 -11.33 9.60 7.63
N ILE A 57 -12.64 9.82 7.54
CA ILE A 57 -13.38 9.66 6.29
C ILE A 57 -13.14 10.88 5.42
N GLN A 58 -12.85 10.64 4.15
CA GLN A 58 -12.59 11.68 3.15
C GLN A 58 -11.52 12.67 3.65
N PRO A 59 -10.29 12.19 3.90
CA PRO A 59 -9.20 13.01 4.42
C PRO A 59 -8.99 14.23 3.53
N LYS A 60 -9.02 15.42 4.15
CA LYS A 60 -8.89 16.72 3.46
C LYS A 60 -7.46 17.23 3.40
N VAL A 61 -6.56 16.63 4.18
CA VAL A 61 -5.14 17.00 4.21
C VAL A 61 -4.48 16.67 2.88
N GLN A 62 -3.76 17.63 2.31
CA GLN A 62 -2.87 17.37 1.18
C GLN A 62 -1.55 16.85 1.70
N THR A 63 -1.20 15.61 1.37
CA THR A 63 0.11 15.04 1.66
C THR A 63 1.00 15.04 0.42
N TYR A 64 2.27 14.75 0.64
CA TYR A 64 3.29 14.61 -0.39
C TYR A 64 4.02 13.30 -0.23
N CYS A 65 4.30 12.65 -1.35
CA CYS A 65 5.21 11.51 -1.38
C CYS A 65 6.63 12.01 -1.67
N GLN A 66 7.56 11.61 -0.82
CA GLN A 66 9.00 11.74 -1.02
C GLN A 66 9.51 10.41 -1.54
N PHE A 67 9.85 10.33 -2.83
CA PHE A 67 10.42 9.13 -3.44
C PHE A 67 11.93 9.12 -3.28
N TRP A 68 12.45 8.00 -2.78
CA TRP A 68 13.88 7.77 -2.66
C TRP A 68 14.32 6.75 -3.70
N PHE A 69 15.22 7.15 -4.59
CA PHE A 69 15.82 6.28 -5.59
C PHE A 69 17.24 5.92 -5.18
N ASP A 70 17.71 4.74 -5.57
CA ASP A 70 19.07 4.30 -5.27
C ASP A 70 20.11 5.30 -5.80
N GLY A 71 21.07 5.65 -4.95
CA GLY A 71 22.15 6.59 -5.29
C GLY A 71 21.77 8.08 -5.26
N GLN A 72 20.51 8.44 -4.95
CA GLN A 72 20.10 9.83 -4.79
C GLN A 72 20.18 10.30 -3.33
N MET A 73 20.72 11.50 -3.12
CA MET A 73 20.82 12.12 -1.78
C MET A 73 19.56 12.90 -1.38
N GLU A 74 18.73 13.29 -2.35
CA GLU A 74 17.51 14.06 -2.14
C GLU A 74 16.31 13.30 -2.70
N PRO A 75 15.13 13.42 -2.07
CA PRO A 75 13.95 12.74 -2.55
C PRO A 75 13.32 13.50 -3.72
N TYR A 76 12.66 12.77 -4.61
CA TYR A 76 11.75 13.40 -5.55
C TYR A 76 10.36 13.56 -4.93
N ILE A 77 9.89 14.79 -4.81
CA ILE A 77 8.67 15.12 -4.08
C ILE A 77 7.50 15.31 -5.04
N VAL A 78 6.43 14.54 -4.86
CA VAL A 78 5.17 14.71 -5.59
C VAL A 78 4.00 14.93 -4.64
N LYS A 79 2.97 15.62 -5.11
CA LYS A 79 1.68 15.64 -4.41
C LYS A 79 1.06 14.25 -4.45
N THR A 80 0.48 13.82 -3.34
CA THR A 80 -0.42 12.67 -3.33
C THR A 80 -1.58 12.93 -4.29
N PHE A 81 -1.83 11.99 -5.18
CA PHE A 81 -2.81 12.11 -6.26
C PHE A 81 -4.22 11.84 -5.75
N GLU A 82 -4.40 10.76 -4.99
CA GLU A 82 -5.71 10.40 -4.42
C GLU A 82 -5.57 9.60 -3.12
N TYR A 83 -6.59 9.72 -2.26
CA TYR A 83 -6.88 8.79 -1.18
C TYR A 83 -8.14 8.00 -1.55
N LYS A 84 -7.98 6.83 -2.15
CA LYS A 84 -9.11 6.03 -2.60
C LYS A 84 -9.60 5.13 -1.46
N TYR A 85 -10.81 5.37 -0.96
CA TYR A 85 -11.45 4.44 -0.03
C TYR A 85 -11.68 3.09 -0.71
N ILE A 86 -11.29 1.98 -0.06
CA ILE A 86 -11.33 0.64 -0.66
C ILE A 86 -12.35 -0.31 -0.03
N TRP A 87 -13.14 0.17 0.92
CA TRP A 87 -14.23 -0.61 1.51
C TRP A 87 -15.59 -0.20 0.95
N TYR A 88 -16.63 -0.97 1.25
CA TYR A 88 -18.01 -0.58 0.93
C TYR A 88 -18.57 0.26 2.07
N ASN A 89 -18.93 1.52 1.80
CA ASN A 89 -19.34 2.48 2.83
C ASN A 89 -20.62 2.09 3.61
N LYS A 90 -21.44 1.18 3.07
CA LYS A 90 -22.61 0.66 3.78
C LYS A 90 -22.30 -0.56 4.65
N TRP A 91 -21.14 -1.17 4.49
CA TRP A 91 -20.63 -2.13 5.46
C TRP A 91 -20.15 -1.31 6.66
N GLY A 92 -20.44 -1.79 7.88
CA GLY A 92 -20.38 -1.00 9.12
C GLY A 92 -19.06 -0.26 9.37
N ASN A 93 -19.05 0.56 10.43
CA ASN A 93 -17.92 1.36 10.90
C ASN A 93 -17.44 2.48 9.95
N TYR A 94 -18.22 2.88 8.93
CA TYR A 94 -18.00 4.14 8.20
C TYR A 94 -18.28 5.36 9.09
N LYS A 95 -17.40 5.61 10.07
CA LYS A 95 -17.46 6.72 11.01
C LYS A 95 -16.09 7.40 11.16
N GLN A 96 -16.08 8.71 11.38
CA GLN A 96 -14.87 9.47 11.75
C GLN A 96 -14.27 8.95 13.06
N GLY A 97 -12.95 8.99 13.18
CA GLY A 97 -12.21 8.53 14.37
C GLY A 97 -12.00 7.01 14.44
N ILE A 98 -12.51 6.26 13.47
CA ILE A 98 -12.22 4.83 13.30
C ILE A 98 -11.34 4.67 12.07
N TYR A 99 -10.27 3.90 12.19
CA TYR A 99 -9.37 3.59 11.07
C TYR A 99 -10.13 2.94 9.90
N GLN A 100 -10.11 3.64 8.78
CA GLN A 100 -10.75 3.26 7.53
C GLN A 100 -9.67 2.88 6.50
N PRO A 101 -9.86 1.84 5.68
CA PRO A 101 -8.85 1.43 4.72
C PRO A 101 -8.85 2.32 3.46
N TYR A 102 -7.66 2.75 3.06
CA TYR A 102 -7.42 3.59 1.90
C TYR A 102 -6.27 3.03 1.06
N LEU A 103 -6.42 3.20 -0.25
CA LEU A 103 -5.33 3.08 -1.22
C LEU A 103 -4.89 4.49 -1.64
N ILE A 104 -3.72 4.87 -1.18
CA ILE A 104 -3.10 6.16 -1.46
C ILE A 104 -2.27 6.03 -2.73
N ALA A 105 -2.33 7.00 -3.62
CA ALA A 105 -1.59 6.94 -4.89
C ALA A 105 -0.66 8.15 -5.07
N CYS A 106 0.58 7.88 -5.45
CA CYS A 106 1.54 8.89 -5.85
C CYS A 106 2.08 8.56 -7.23
N GLN A 107 1.86 9.44 -8.20
CA GLN A 107 2.30 9.24 -9.57
C GLN A 107 3.82 9.33 -9.68
N ILE A 108 4.41 8.41 -10.43
CA ILE A 108 5.83 8.49 -10.78
C ILE A 108 5.99 9.54 -11.90
N PRO A 109 6.83 10.57 -11.69
CA PRO A 109 7.07 11.59 -12.71
C PRO A 109 7.63 10.99 -13.99
N LYS A 110 7.37 11.64 -15.13
CA LYS A 110 7.86 11.19 -16.45
C LYS A 110 9.37 10.99 -16.50
N LEU A 111 10.13 11.82 -15.78
CA LEU A 111 11.60 11.74 -15.68
C LEU A 111 12.08 10.39 -15.10
N PHE A 112 11.28 9.78 -14.22
CA PHE A 112 11.61 8.52 -13.53
C PHE A 112 10.82 7.34 -14.09
N LYS A 113 10.28 7.47 -15.31
CA LYS A 113 9.51 6.39 -15.93
C LYS A 113 10.40 5.17 -16.14
N GLY A 114 9.98 4.02 -15.59
CA GLY A 114 10.74 2.76 -15.67
C GLY A 114 11.74 2.57 -14.53
N LEU A 115 11.99 3.60 -13.71
CA LEU A 115 12.74 3.47 -12.47
C LEU A 115 11.78 3.16 -11.32
N VAL A 116 12.20 2.23 -10.46
CA VAL A 116 11.47 1.85 -9.26
C VAL A 116 12.10 2.60 -8.10
N PRO A 117 11.35 3.43 -7.34
CA PRO A 117 11.88 3.98 -6.09
C PRO A 117 12.28 2.83 -5.16
N ALA A 118 13.36 2.98 -4.41
CA ALA A 118 13.73 2.04 -3.36
C ALA A 118 12.72 2.10 -2.20
N SER A 119 12.31 3.32 -1.85
CA SER A 119 11.34 3.57 -0.80
C SER A 119 10.52 4.83 -1.05
N VAL A 120 9.45 4.98 -0.26
CA VAL A 120 8.59 6.15 -0.27
C VAL A 120 8.23 6.54 1.15
N SER A 121 8.29 7.84 1.41
CA SER A 121 7.77 8.46 2.62
C SER A 121 6.56 9.33 2.29
N ILE A 122 5.57 9.38 3.18
CA ILE A 122 4.45 10.33 3.11
C ILE A 122 4.63 11.39 4.19
N VAL A 123 4.48 12.65 3.80
CA VAL A 123 4.58 13.79 4.72
C VAL A 123 3.44 14.77 4.48
N GLU A 124 3.12 15.59 5.48
CA GLU A 124 2.13 16.66 5.31
C GLU A 124 2.72 17.85 4.54
N ASN A 125 3.94 18.31 4.88
CA ASN A 125 4.63 19.35 4.13
C ASN A 125 5.84 18.79 3.39
N LYS A 126 6.11 19.32 2.20
CA LYS A 126 7.13 18.83 1.26
C LYS A 126 8.49 18.55 1.92
N CYS A 127 8.98 19.49 2.73
CA CYS A 127 10.33 19.44 3.30
C CYS A 127 10.38 18.84 4.71
N ASP A 128 9.27 18.31 5.23
CA ASP A 128 9.25 17.67 6.53
C ASP A 128 10.18 16.46 6.54
N THR A 129 10.78 16.20 7.69
CA THR A 129 11.49 14.94 7.93
C THR A 129 10.44 13.88 8.21
N ALA A 130 10.45 12.80 7.42
CA ALA A 130 9.37 11.83 7.46
C ALA A 130 9.43 10.93 8.69
N THR A 131 8.26 10.63 9.27
CA THR A 131 8.10 9.65 10.35
C THR A 131 7.83 8.23 9.83
N ASN A 132 7.91 8.05 8.51
CA ASN A 132 7.65 6.79 7.83
C ASN A 132 8.54 6.70 6.58
N ASN A 133 8.89 5.49 6.20
CA ASN A 133 9.65 5.15 5.02
C ASN A 133 9.33 3.69 4.64
N LEU A 134 8.42 3.52 3.69
CA LEU A 134 7.98 2.21 3.22
C LEU A 134 8.86 1.77 2.05
N ARG A 135 9.39 0.54 2.12
CA ARG A 135 10.00 -0.09 0.96
C ARG A 135 8.96 -0.22 -0.15
N VAL A 136 9.33 0.20 -1.36
CA VAL A 136 8.46 0.04 -2.52
C VAL A 136 8.69 -1.35 -3.12
N LEU A 137 7.62 -2.15 -3.13
CA LEU A 137 7.65 -3.52 -3.63
C LEU A 137 7.32 -3.53 -5.13
N TYR A 138 8.14 -4.26 -5.88
CA TYR A 138 7.96 -4.46 -7.31
C TYR A 138 8.42 -5.86 -7.72
N ASN A 139 7.80 -6.87 -7.12
CA ASN A 139 8.14 -8.28 -7.31
C ASN A 139 7.52 -8.81 -8.61
N ARG A 140 8.11 -8.44 -9.75
CA ARG A 140 7.73 -9.00 -11.05
C ARG A 140 8.20 -10.46 -11.17
N PRO A 141 7.42 -11.33 -11.83
CA PRO A 141 7.90 -12.64 -12.23
C PRO A 141 9.16 -12.52 -13.08
N GLU A 142 10.14 -13.41 -12.88
CA GLU A 142 11.41 -13.41 -13.63
C GLU A 142 11.20 -13.55 -15.14
N ASP A 143 10.16 -14.27 -15.56
CA ASP A 143 9.81 -14.46 -16.97
C ASP A 143 8.97 -13.31 -17.56
N ASP A 144 8.53 -12.35 -16.74
CA ASP A 144 7.55 -11.29 -17.04
C ASP A 144 6.31 -11.80 -17.80
N LYS A 145 5.98 -13.10 -17.65
CA LYS A 145 4.85 -13.71 -18.35
C LYS A 145 3.59 -13.62 -17.50
N LYS A 146 2.53 -13.11 -18.12
CA LYS A 146 1.19 -13.15 -17.54
C LYS A 146 0.71 -14.60 -17.56
N LYS A 147 0.42 -15.15 -16.38
CA LYS A 147 -0.27 -16.43 -16.22
C LYS A 147 -1.79 -16.25 -16.40
N GLY A 148 -2.58 -17.27 -16.11
CA GLY A 148 -4.04 -17.21 -16.07
C GLY A 148 -4.55 -16.29 -14.97
N PHE A 149 -5.46 -16.79 -14.13
CA PHE A 149 -6.06 -15.99 -13.07
C PHE A 149 -5.62 -16.47 -11.69
N ALA A 150 -5.68 -15.56 -10.73
CA ALA A 150 -5.48 -15.87 -9.33
C ALA A 150 -6.77 -15.62 -8.55
N VAL A 151 -6.96 -16.38 -7.47
CA VAL A 151 -8.08 -16.23 -6.55
C VAL A 151 -7.57 -15.62 -5.25
N CYS A 152 -8.11 -14.46 -4.87
CA CYS A 152 -7.86 -13.86 -3.57
C CYS A 152 -9.02 -14.19 -2.64
N VAL A 153 -8.73 -14.87 -1.54
CA VAL A 153 -9.74 -15.26 -0.55
C VAL A 153 -9.88 -14.17 0.50
N LYS A 154 -11.04 -14.09 1.15
CA LYS A 154 -11.15 -13.34 2.41
C LYS A 154 -10.26 -14.01 3.46
N GLY A 155 -9.86 -13.26 4.49
CA GLY A 155 -9.19 -13.85 5.66
C GLY A 155 -9.97 -15.04 6.20
N LEU A 156 -9.26 -16.15 6.43
CA LEU A 156 -9.82 -17.39 6.94
C LEU A 156 -10.06 -17.23 8.44
N ASP A 157 -11.29 -17.45 8.89
CA ASP A 157 -11.73 -17.29 10.28
C ASP A 157 -12.62 -18.47 10.65
N PHE A 158 -11.97 -19.60 10.96
CA PHE A 158 -12.62 -20.88 11.27
C PHE A 158 -12.10 -21.41 12.61
N LEU A 159 -12.32 -20.64 13.68
CA LEU A 159 -11.72 -20.90 15.00
C LEU A 159 -12.12 -22.23 15.65
N TYR A 160 -13.31 -22.75 15.33
CA TYR A 160 -13.89 -23.92 16.01
C TYR A 160 -14.24 -25.08 15.07
N ASP A 161 -14.17 -24.87 13.75
CA ASP A 161 -14.58 -25.84 12.75
C ASP A 161 -13.38 -26.28 11.91
N ASP A 162 -13.12 -27.59 11.85
CA ASP A 162 -12.16 -28.14 10.92
C ASP A 162 -12.77 -28.21 9.51
N LEU A 163 -12.41 -27.26 8.67
CA LEU A 163 -12.80 -27.20 7.25
C LEU A 163 -11.70 -27.69 6.31
N SER A 164 -10.66 -28.34 6.82
CA SER A 164 -9.47 -28.71 6.03
C SER A 164 -9.83 -29.52 4.79
N VAL A 165 -10.69 -30.54 4.93
CA VAL A 165 -11.12 -31.39 3.81
C VAL A 165 -11.83 -30.57 2.73
N ARG A 166 -12.81 -29.75 3.12
CA ARG A 166 -13.56 -28.90 2.17
C ARG A 166 -12.68 -27.84 1.52
N LEU A 167 -11.70 -27.31 2.26
CA LEU A 167 -10.75 -26.35 1.74
C LEU A 167 -9.84 -26.98 0.68
N VAL A 168 -9.36 -28.21 0.92
CA VAL A 168 -8.59 -28.98 -0.06
C VAL A 168 -9.42 -29.25 -1.31
N GLU A 169 -10.65 -29.76 -1.17
CA GLU A 169 -11.56 -29.99 -2.30
C GLU A 169 -11.79 -28.71 -3.12
N TRP A 170 -11.96 -27.56 -2.45
CA TRP A 170 -12.12 -26.28 -3.11
C TRP A 170 -10.84 -25.80 -3.83
N ILE A 171 -9.67 -26.01 -3.24
CA ILE A 171 -8.37 -25.72 -3.88
C ILE A 171 -8.18 -26.57 -5.14
N GLU A 172 -8.47 -27.88 -5.06
CA GLU A 172 -8.37 -28.80 -6.19
C GLU A 172 -9.31 -28.38 -7.32
N LEU A 173 -10.55 -28.04 -7.00
CA LEU A 173 -11.52 -27.52 -7.97
C LEU A 173 -11.01 -26.26 -8.67
N LEU A 174 -10.46 -25.30 -7.94
CA LEU A 174 -9.91 -24.07 -8.53
C LEU A 174 -8.72 -24.35 -9.45
N ASN A 175 -7.84 -25.28 -9.08
CA ASN A 175 -6.73 -25.69 -9.93
C ASN A 175 -7.24 -26.33 -11.23
N ILE A 176 -8.25 -27.21 -11.17
CA ILE A 176 -8.88 -27.81 -12.35
C ILE A 176 -9.52 -26.73 -13.25
N LEU A 177 -10.14 -25.71 -12.65
CA LEU A 177 -10.72 -24.57 -13.37
C LEU A 177 -9.67 -23.59 -13.95
N GLY A 178 -8.38 -23.83 -13.72
CA GLY A 178 -7.28 -23.07 -14.30
C GLY A 178 -6.80 -21.88 -13.45
N ALA A 179 -7.06 -21.88 -12.15
CA ALA A 179 -6.42 -20.92 -11.24
C ALA A 179 -4.93 -21.24 -11.11
N ASP A 180 -4.07 -20.26 -11.39
CA ASP A 180 -2.61 -20.43 -11.26
C ASP A 180 -2.10 -20.19 -9.83
N LYS A 181 -2.86 -19.43 -9.04
CA LYS A 181 -2.46 -19.05 -7.70
C LYS A 181 -3.67 -18.73 -6.83
N ILE A 182 -3.62 -19.16 -5.57
CA ILE A 182 -4.60 -18.82 -4.56
C ILE A 182 -3.87 -18.03 -3.45
N PHE A 183 -4.44 -16.89 -3.06
CA PHE A 183 -3.93 -16.08 -1.95
C PHE A 183 -4.83 -16.27 -0.75
N PHE A 184 -4.27 -16.92 0.28
CA PHE A 184 -4.85 -17.01 1.60
C PHE A 184 -4.29 -15.94 2.52
N TYR A 185 -5.12 -15.48 3.44
CA TYR A 185 -4.73 -14.54 4.49
C TYR A 185 -5.08 -15.19 5.82
N GLU A 186 -4.05 -15.48 6.61
CA GLU A 186 -4.21 -15.96 7.98
C GLU A 186 -4.42 -14.74 8.88
N LEU A 187 -5.56 -14.68 9.56
CA LEU A 187 -5.86 -13.68 10.56
C LEU A 187 -5.60 -14.33 11.92
N GLN A 188 -4.36 -14.21 12.44
CA GLN A 188 -4.04 -14.53 13.83
C GLN A 188 -4.35 -13.35 14.75
#